data_AF-A0A6L7U999-F1
#
_entry.id   AF-A0A6L7U999-F1
#
_cell.length_a   1.000
_cell.length_b   1.000
_cell.length_c   1.000
_cell.angle_alpha   90.00
_cell.angle_beta   90.00
_cell.angle_gamma   90.00
#
_symmetry.space_group_name_H-M   'P 1'
#
loop_
_entity.id
_entity.type
_entity.pdbx_description
1 polymer ?
#
loop_
_entity_poly.entity_id
_entity_poly.type
_entity_poly.pdbx_seq_one_letter_code
_entity_poly.pdbx_strand_id
1 'polypeptide(L)'
;MASDVVGDLSSSFPKHRVCALGDPSPESNGMENQRVRIQPRDLCIPEEDPFGSDRLGRKESVEVLTRIVARIEGPCVLALDAPWGYGKTTFLEMWKAWLRQEAQGFPVVACFNAWETDFTNHPFLALSSELTRELESCIETTPIPGFNTFKRAGKKLLRVAIPAIPQLAGSLVPGGGTAVEAVLSVLSAAVSDKADTNDYLETKEAIAAFKAALEKLARGLDKPLVVMIDELDRCRPLYAIELLEVAKHLFAVDNVVFVLAVNRAGLVHSVKALYGTCFDADGYLRRFFDLDFQLPEPSREQFVQELLETTGLASILESGERHDERQIAKSLLTVFLASPTLSLRKVQQAVHRLALTMKLLPAETPLLPLAAVVGITLRTADFEVYRQFVHLEATDADVADAVLGLCGRATRSEELGAQIESHIIMMFLARNEQDLGRDFASVDSPLLARYREEAAKSDDTWYADQILERVEWQWTNIMSPEFPWQIYELVETIVRLELLAPRLGEEWST
;
A
#
# COMPACT_ATOMS: atom_id res chain seq x y z
N MET A 1 -12.47 15.69 -57.64
CA MET A 1 -11.83 16.58 -56.65
C MET A 1 -12.38 16.15 -55.31
N ALA A 2 -11.71 15.16 -54.72
CA ALA A 2 -10.81 15.32 -53.57
C ALA A 2 -11.63 15.22 -52.28
N SER A 3 -11.80 14.01 -51.72
CA SER A 3 -10.85 13.31 -50.83
C SER A 3 -10.77 13.95 -49.44
N ASP A 4 -10.84 13.07 -48.44
CA ASP A 4 -10.34 13.23 -47.07
C ASP A 4 -11.18 14.02 -46.05
N VAL A 5 -12.15 13.32 -45.44
CA VAL A 5 -12.36 13.39 -43.97
C VAL A 5 -12.79 11.99 -43.48
N VAL A 6 -11.84 11.06 -43.44
CA VAL A 6 -11.88 9.90 -42.53
C VAL A 6 -10.91 10.23 -41.42
N GLY A 7 -11.43 10.77 -40.32
CA GLY A 7 -10.69 11.11 -39.12
C GLY A 7 -11.06 10.12 -38.01
N ASP A 8 -10.16 9.17 -37.83
CA ASP A 8 -10.10 8.12 -36.83
C ASP A 8 -10.55 8.57 -35.41
N LEU A 9 -11.65 7.98 -34.91
CA LEU A 9 -12.12 8.10 -33.51
C LEU A 9 -11.94 6.76 -32.78
N SER A 10 -10.87 6.04 -33.08
CA SER A 10 -10.42 4.86 -32.32
C SER A 10 -9.36 5.23 -31.27
N SER A 11 -9.71 6.02 -30.26
CA SER A 11 -8.89 6.14 -29.03
C SER A 11 -9.64 6.84 -27.90
N SER A 12 -10.61 6.16 -27.30
CA SER A 12 -11.09 6.52 -25.97
C SER A 12 -11.21 5.23 -25.17
N PHE A 13 -10.42 5.18 -24.09
CA PHE A 13 -10.04 4.04 -23.23
C PHE A 13 -8.87 3.18 -23.74
N PRO A 14 -7.81 2.99 -22.93
CA PRO A 14 -6.57 2.37 -23.38
C PRO A 14 -6.78 0.86 -23.54
N LYS A 15 -6.98 0.42 -24.78
CA LYS A 15 -6.67 -0.94 -25.18
C LYS A 15 -5.15 -0.99 -25.38
N HIS A 16 -4.51 -1.91 -24.66
CA HIS A 16 -3.07 -1.93 -24.33
C HIS A 16 -2.68 -0.86 -23.31
N ARG A 17 -2.35 -1.30 -22.08
CA ARG A 17 -1.45 -0.54 -21.21
C ARG A 17 -0.12 -0.45 -21.96
N VAL A 18 0.08 0.63 -22.71
CA VAL A 18 1.39 0.97 -23.25
C VAL A 18 2.29 1.15 -22.04
N CYS A 19 3.16 0.18 -21.76
CA CYS A 19 4.23 0.38 -20.78
C CYS A 19 5.10 1.50 -21.37
N ALA A 20 5.00 2.68 -20.76
CA ALA A 20 5.90 3.78 -21.03
C ALA A 20 7.28 3.37 -20.51
N LEU A 21 8.00 2.59 -21.31
CA LEU A 21 9.45 2.45 -21.22
C LEU A 21 10.03 3.80 -21.63
N GLY A 22 10.33 4.58 -20.62
CA GLY A 22 10.97 5.87 -20.74
C GLY A 22 11.31 6.34 -19.34
N ASP A 23 12.55 6.07 -18.91
CA ASP A 23 13.20 7.01 -18.02
C ASP A 23 13.12 8.39 -18.69
N PRO A 24 12.67 9.43 -17.99
CA PRO A 24 12.63 10.75 -18.57
C PRO A 24 14.06 11.13 -18.97
N SER A 25 14.25 11.43 -20.26
CA SER A 25 15.43 12.10 -20.77
C SER A 25 15.75 13.32 -19.89
N PRO A 26 17.04 13.67 -19.65
CA PRO A 26 17.42 14.69 -18.66
C PRO A 26 17.00 16.14 -18.98
N GLU A 27 16.16 16.34 -20.00
CA GLU A 27 15.80 17.64 -20.55
C GLU A 27 14.28 17.82 -20.61
N SER A 28 13.60 17.79 -19.45
CA SER A 28 12.25 18.35 -19.33
C SER A 28 12.08 19.15 -18.03
N ASN A 29 12.04 20.47 -18.19
CA ASN A 29 11.44 21.52 -17.35
C ASN A 29 11.53 21.41 -15.82
N GLY A 30 12.13 22.45 -15.19
CA GLY A 30 12.36 22.57 -13.73
C GLY A 30 11.15 22.44 -12.78
N MET A 31 9.91 22.31 -13.26
CA MET A 31 8.74 21.94 -12.45
C MET A 31 8.57 20.42 -12.26
N GLU A 32 9.14 19.58 -13.13
CA GLU A 32 8.96 18.12 -13.06
C GLU A 32 9.74 17.50 -11.88
N ASN A 33 10.89 18.10 -11.51
CA ASN A 33 11.68 17.73 -10.33
C ASN A 33 11.02 18.05 -8.97
N GLN A 34 10.03 18.93 -8.94
CA GLN A 34 9.35 19.36 -7.70
C GLN A 34 8.15 18.49 -7.30
N ARG A 35 7.65 17.62 -8.19
CA ARG A 35 6.50 16.76 -7.86
C ARG A 35 6.94 15.59 -6.99
N VAL A 36 6.18 15.30 -5.93
CA VAL A 36 6.29 14.05 -5.16
C VAL A 36 5.15 13.14 -5.56
N ARG A 37 5.48 11.90 -5.91
CA ARG A 37 4.47 10.87 -6.15
C ARG A 37 4.09 10.23 -4.83
N ILE A 38 2.84 10.45 -4.42
CA ILE A 38 2.28 9.90 -3.17
C ILE A 38 1.75 8.48 -3.36
N GLN A 39 1.29 8.15 -4.56
CA GLN A 39 0.93 6.79 -4.90
C GLN A 39 2.08 6.18 -5.72
N PRO A 40 2.57 4.98 -5.34
CA PRO A 40 3.48 4.24 -6.19
C PRO A 40 2.80 4.00 -7.55
N ARG A 41 3.56 4.03 -8.64
CA ARG A 41 3.04 3.56 -9.93
C ARG A 41 2.59 2.12 -9.76
N ASP A 42 1.47 1.75 -10.37
CA ASP A 42 1.17 0.33 -10.60
C ASP A 42 2.41 -0.29 -11.23
N LEU A 43 2.92 -1.36 -10.63
CA LEU A 43 4.06 -2.08 -11.16
C LEU A 43 3.70 -2.58 -12.57
N CYS A 44 4.43 -2.16 -13.61
CA CYS A 44 4.30 -2.79 -14.94
C CYS A 44 4.89 -4.20 -14.78
N ILE A 45 4.03 -5.22 -14.92
CA ILE A 45 4.39 -6.64 -14.87
C ILE A 45 4.17 -7.15 -16.31
N PRO A 46 5.20 -7.10 -17.17
CA PRO A 46 5.09 -7.61 -18.52
C PRO A 46 4.96 -9.14 -18.51
N GLU A 47 4.21 -9.70 -19.47
CA GLU A 47 4.01 -11.16 -19.54
C GLU A 47 5.31 -11.90 -19.90
N GLU A 48 6.22 -11.29 -20.66
CA GLU A 48 7.50 -11.91 -21.04
C GLU A 48 8.49 -11.98 -19.88
N ASP A 49 8.47 -10.98 -18.99
CA ASP A 49 9.32 -10.92 -17.80
C ASP A 49 8.54 -10.46 -16.55
N PRO A 50 7.72 -11.36 -15.96
CA PRO A 50 6.90 -11.03 -14.79
C PRO A 50 7.72 -10.59 -13.57
N PHE A 51 9.00 -10.96 -13.52
CA PHE A 51 9.87 -10.72 -12.38
C PHE A 51 10.91 -9.63 -12.62
N GLY A 52 10.89 -8.95 -13.77
CA GLY A 52 11.85 -7.90 -14.10
C GLY A 52 11.86 -6.74 -13.09
N SER A 53 10.75 -6.55 -12.38
CA SER A 53 10.61 -5.58 -11.27
C SER A 53 10.33 -6.25 -9.91
N ASP A 54 10.66 -7.53 -9.73
CA ASP A 54 10.47 -8.27 -8.48
C ASP A 54 11.50 -7.87 -7.41
N ARG A 55 11.24 -6.73 -6.77
CA ARG A 55 12.10 -6.20 -5.69
C ARG A 55 11.90 -6.92 -4.35
N LEU A 56 10.89 -7.78 -4.22
CA LEU A 56 10.55 -8.47 -2.96
C LEU A 56 10.89 -9.97 -2.98
N GLY A 57 11.60 -10.45 -4.01
CA GLY A 57 12.00 -11.86 -4.13
C GLY A 57 10.82 -12.83 -4.20
N ARG A 58 9.71 -12.42 -4.82
CA ARG A 58 8.47 -13.21 -4.94
C ARG A 58 8.59 -14.41 -5.89
N LYS A 59 9.55 -14.39 -6.81
CA LYS A 59 9.77 -15.47 -7.79
C LYS A 59 9.81 -16.86 -7.17
N GLU A 60 10.55 -17.06 -6.08
CA GLU A 60 10.65 -18.37 -5.43
C GLU A 60 9.29 -18.87 -4.93
N SER A 61 8.51 -17.99 -4.30
CA SER A 61 7.16 -18.31 -3.83
C SER A 61 6.22 -18.62 -4.99
N VAL A 62 6.30 -17.86 -6.10
CA VAL A 62 5.52 -18.12 -7.33
C VAL A 62 5.86 -19.49 -7.92
N GLU A 63 7.14 -19.85 -8.01
CA GLU A 63 7.57 -21.14 -8.54
C GLU A 63 7.09 -22.32 -7.68
N VAL A 64 7.21 -22.19 -6.34
CA VAL A 64 6.72 -23.20 -5.40
C VAL A 64 5.21 -23.39 -5.53
N LEU A 65 4.44 -22.30 -5.49
CA LEU A 65 2.99 -22.35 -5.59
C LEU A 65 2.52 -22.87 -6.95
N THR A 66 3.19 -22.50 -8.04
CA THR A 66 2.90 -23.05 -9.37
C THR A 66 3.09 -24.57 -9.41
N ARG A 67 4.15 -25.09 -8.78
CA ARG A 67 4.38 -26.55 -8.67
C ARG A 67 3.33 -27.25 -7.82
N ILE A 68 2.84 -26.60 -6.76
CA ILE A 68 1.77 -27.13 -5.90
C ILE A 68 0.47 -27.19 -6.72
N VAL A 69 0.03 -26.05 -7.27
CA VAL A 69 -1.22 -25.93 -8.02
C VAL A 69 -1.27 -26.89 -9.22
N ALA A 70 -0.15 -27.10 -9.92
CA ALA A 70 -0.07 -28.05 -11.03
C ALA A 70 -0.27 -29.53 -10.64
N ARG A 71 -0.20 -29.88 -9.35
CA ARG A 71 -0.30 -31.26 -8.83
C ARG A 71 -1.57 -31.51 -8.04
N ILE A 72 -2.41 -30.50 -7.85
CA ILE A 72 -3.66 -30.65 -7.10
C ILE A 72 -4.66 -31.43 -7.95
N GLU A 73 -5.17 -32.52 -7.38
CA GLU A 73 -6.29 -33.28 -7.92
C GLU A 73 -7.56 -32.94 -7.13
N GLY A 74 -8.65 -32.64 -7.84
CA GLY A 74 -9.93 -32.26 -7.22
C GLY A 74 -10.06 -30.76 -6.91
N PRO A 75 -11.14 -30.35 -6.22
CA PRO A 75 -11.36 -28.98 -5.82
C PRO A 75 -10.35 -28.55 -4.75
N CYS A 76 -9.80 -27.36 -4.87
CA CYS A 76 -8.92 -26.80 -3.85
C CYS A 76 -9.11 -25.29 -3.69
N VAL A 77 -9.10 -24.87 -2.43
CA VAL A 77 -9.05 -23.48 -2.01
C VAL A 77 -7.76 -23.21 -1.26
N LEU A 78 -6.87 -22.44 -1.89
CA LEU A 78 -5.61 -21.98 -1.33
C LEU A 78 -5.78 -20.58 -0.73
N ALA A 79 -5.51 -20.44 0.56
CA ALA A 79 -5.33 -19.14 1.20
C ALA A 79 -3.91 -18.63 0.96
N LEU A 80 -3.77 -17.47 0.32
CA LEU A 80 -2.53 -16.71 0.27
C LEU A 80 -2.57 -15.66 1.39
N ASP A 81 -2.03 -16.01 2.55
CA ASP A 81 -2.11 -15.18 3.75
C ASP A 81 -0.92 -14.22 3.87
N ALA A 82 -1.21 -12.94 4.02
CA ALA A 82 -0.22 -11.94 4.37
C ALA A 82 -0.85 -10.69 5.01
N PRO A 83 -0.13 -9.98 5.89
CA PRO A 83 -0.57 -8.71 6.42
C PRO A 83 -0.75 -7.63 5.33
N TRP A 84 -1.33 -6.50 5.73
CA TRP A 84 -1.49 -5.35 4.85
C TRP A 84 -0.14 -4.74 4.49
N GLY A 85 0.06 -4.43 3.21
CA GLY A 85 1.30 -3.83 2.70
C GLY A 85 2.39 -4.83 2.29
N TYR A 86 2.14 -6.14 2.35
CA TYR A 86 3.13 -7.17 1.95
C TYR A 86 3.15 -7.41 0.42
N GLY A 87 2.34 -6.69 -0.36
CA GLY A 87 2.33 -6.79 -1.83
C GLY A 87 1.54 -7.98 -2.37
N LYS A 88 0.43 -8.40 -1.71
CA LYS A 88 -0.43 -9.51 -2.17
C LYS A 88 -0.93 -9.33 -3.62
N THR A 89 -1.46 -8.16 -3.94
CA THR A 89 -1.92 -7.82 -5.29
C THR A 89 -0.80 -7.92 -6.32
N THR A 90 0.36 -7.34 -6.01
CA THR A 90 1.55 -7.44 -6.88
C THR A 90 1.99 -8.89 -7.07
N PHE A 91 1.96 -9.70 -5.99
CA PHE A 91 2.25 -11.12 -6.07
C PHE A 91 1.27 -11.86 -6.98
N LEU A 92 -0.03 -11.63 -6.85
CA LEU A 92 -1.05 -12.26 -7.69
C LEU A 92 -0.90 -11.88 -9.16
N GLU A 93 -0.62 -10.62 -9.48
CA GLU A 93 -0.39 -10.19 -10.86
C GLU A 93 0.91 -10.78 -11.45
N MET A 94 2.00 -10.85 -10.67
CA MET A 94 3.23 -11.56 -11.09
C MET A 94 2.96 -13.05 -11.32
N TRP A 95 2.20 -13.69 -10.43
CA TRP A 95 1.87 -15.10 -10.55
C TRP A 95 0.95 -15.38 -11.75
N LYS A 96 -0.05 -14.53 -11.98
CA LYS A 96 -0.92 -14.58 -13.16
C LYS A 96 -0.12 -14.48 -14.45
N ALA A 97 0.76 -13.49 -14.57
CA ALA A 97 1.63 -13.32 -15.72
C ALA A 97 2.54 -14.54 -15.93
N TRP A 98 3.13 -15.07 -14.84
CA TRP A 98 3.93 -16.30 -14.88
C TRP A 98 3.14 -17.52 -15.37
N LEU A 99 1.95 -17.77 -14.82
CA LEU A 99 1.12 -18.92 -15.20
C LEU A 99 0.68 -18.86 -16.67
N ARG A 100 0.43 -17.66 -17.21
CA ARG A 100 0.02 -17.45 -18.60
C ARG A 100 1.15 -17.70 -19.61
N GLN A 101 2.40 -17.78 -19.18
CA GLN A 101 3.50 -18.14 -20.08
C GLN A 101 3.28 -19.56 -20.64
N GLU A 102 3.50 -19.73 -21.94
CA GLU A 102 3.33 -21.02 -22.63
C GLU A 102 4.11 -22.15 -21.94
N ALA A 103 5.31 -21.85 -21.44
CA ALA A 103 6.17 -22.79 -20.72
C ALA A 103 5.52 -23.37 -19.45
N GLN A 104 4.63 -22.60 -18.80
CA GLN A 104 3.90 -23.08 -17.62
C GLN A 104 2.66 -23.88 -17.99
N GLY A 105 2.13 -23.74 -19.21
CA GLY A 105 1.05 -24.58 -19.73
C GLY A 105 -0.28 -24.46 -18.97
N PHE A 106 -0.54 -23.34 -18.29
CA PHE A 106 -1.86 -23.07 -17.70
C PHE A 106 -2.71 -22.29 -18.73
N PRO A 107 -3.73 -22.92 -19.32
CA PRO A 107 -4.47 -22.32 -20.42
C PRO A 107 -5.37 -21.17 -19.97
N VAL A 108 -5.73 -21.10 -18.68
CA VAL A 108 -6.66 -20.10 -18.16
C VAL A 108 -6.32 -19.70 -16.74
N VAL A 109 -6.22 -18.39 -16.53
CA VAL A 109 -6.07 -17.77 -15.21
C VAL A 109 -7.00 -16.56 -15.14
N ALA A 110 -7.97 -16.62 -14.23
CA ALA A 110 -8.93 -15.54 -13.97
C ALA A 110 -8.57 -14.83 -12.66
N CYS A 111 -8.67 -13.50 -12.62
CA CYS A 111 -8.40 -12.70 -11.44
C CYS A 111 -9.59 -11.79 -11.14
N PHE A 112 -9.95 -11.69 -9.87
CA PHE A 112 -11.10 -10.92 -9.39
C PHE A 112 -10.72 -10.12 -8.16
N ASN A 113 -11.05 -8.84 -8.17
CA ASN A 113 -10.99 -8.00 -6.98
C ASN A 113 -12.35 -8.05 -6.26
N ALA A 114 -12.40 -8.69 -5.09
CA ALA A 114 -13.63 -8.82 -4.31
C ALA A 114 -14.19 -7.47 -3.85
N TRP A 115 -13.30 -6.54 -3.51
CA TRP A 115 -13.67 -5.24 -3.00
C TRP A 115 -14.37 -4.38 -4.05
N GLU A 116 -14.02 -4.51 -5.33
CA GLU A 116 -14.66 -3.77 -6.43
C GLU A 116 -16.14 -4.10 -6.62
N THR A 117 -16.62 -5.20 -6.04
CA THR A 117 -18.03 -5.62 -6.16
C THR A 117 -18.75 -5.69 -4.81
N ASP A 118 -18.11 -5.21 -3.75
CA ASP A 118 -18.60 -5.32 -2.37
C ASP A 118 -19.80 -4.41 -2.08
N PHE A 119 -20.11 -3.46 -2.97
CA PHE A 119 -21.33 -2.64 -2.92
C PHE A 119 -22.60 -3.42 -3.28
N THR A 120 -22.46 -4.61 -3.88
CA THR A 120 -23.60 -5.48 -4.20
C THR A 120 -24.04 -6.27 -2.96
N ASN A 121 -25.33 -6.62 -2.90
CA ASN A 121 -25.87 -7.49 -1.84
C ASN A 121 -25.95 -8.96 -2.27
N HIS A 122 -25.33 -9.32 -3.41
CA HIS A 122 -25.38 -10.67 -3.98
C HIS A 122 -23.98 -11.14 -4.41
N PRO A 123 -23.11 -11.53 -3.45
CA PRO A 123 -21.72 -11.93 -3.72
C PRO A 123 -21.59 -13.05 -4.77
N PHE A 124 -22.54 -14.00 -4.81
CA PHE A 124 -22.52 -15.09 -5.80
C PHE A 124 -22.62 -14.54 -7.22
N LEU A 125 -23.54 -13.60 -7.43
CA LEU A 125 -23.81 -13.03 -8.75
C LEU A 125 -22.64 -12.19 -9.21
N ALA A 126 -22.09 -11.37 -8.32
CA ALA A 126 -20.85 -10.63 -8.58
C ALA A 126 -19.74 -11.60 -9.03
N LEU A 127 -19.41 -12.59 -8.20
CA LEU A 127 -18.33 -13.54 -8.49
C LEU A 127 -18.57 -14.33 -9.80
N SER A 128 -19.78 -14.83 -10.02
CA SER A 128 -20.11 -15.59 -11.24
C SER A 128 -20.07 -14.74 -12.51
N SER A 129 -20.44 -13.45 -12.42
CA SER A 129 -20.42 -12.52 -13.56
C SER A 129 -18.98 -12.14 -13.91
N GLU A 130 -18.18 -11.81 -12.91
CA GLU A 130 -16.76 -11.50 -13.02
C GLU A 130 -15.99 -12.69 -13.59
N LEU A 131 -16.22 -13.89 -13.05
CA LEU A 131 -15.65 -15.13 -13.59
C LEU A 131 -16.06 -15.36 -15.05
N THR A 132 -17.33 -15.12 -15.39
CA THR A 132 -17.79 -15.27 -16.79
C THR A 132 -17.06 -14.30 -17.72
N ARG A 133 -16.87 -13.04 -17.29
CA ARG A 133 -16.19 -12.00 -18.07
C ARG A 133 -14.69 -12.28 -18.23
N GLU A 134 -14.01 -12.66 -17.15
CA GLU A 134 -12.58 -12.97 -17.18
C GLU A 134 -12.29 -14.23 -18.00
N LEU A 135 -13.15 -15.25 -17.93
CA LEU A 135 -13.02 -16.42 -18.81
C LEU A 135 -13.30 -16.05 -20.27
N GLU A 136 -14.22 -15.12 -20.53
CA GLU A 136 -14.46 -14.58 -21.88
C GLU A 136 -13.21 -13.95 -22.48
N SER A 137 -12.50 -13.11 -21.73
CA SER A 137 -11.28 -12.45 -22.23
C SER A 137 -10.11 -13.42 -22.45
N CYS A 138 -9.98 -14.46 -21.62
CA CYS A 138 -8.92 -15.46 -21.74
C CYS A 138 -9.10 -16.39 -22.95
N ILE A 139 -10.32 -16.57 -23.44
CA ILE A 139 -10.65 -17.58 -24.47
C ILE A 139 -10.64 -16.99 -25.88
N GLU A 140 -10.62 -15.67 -26.03
CA GLU A 140 -10.37 -15.02 -27.32
C GLU A 140 -8.99 -15.38 -27.90
N THR A 141 -8.04 -15.80 -27.06
CA THR A 141 -6.68 -16.19 -27.45
C THR A 141 -6.46 -17.71 -27.52
N THR A 142 -7.27 -18.53 -26.85
CA THR A 142 -7.17 -20.00 -26.86
C THR A 142 -8.57 -20.64 -26.84
N PRO A 143 -9.02 -21.33 -27.92
CA PRO A 143 -10.35 -21.93 -27.95
C PRO A 143 -10.46 -23.15 -27.02
N ILE A 144 -11.34 -23.06 -26.03
CA ILE A 144 -11.53 -24.10 -25.01
C ILE A 144 -12.86 -24.84 -25.23
N PRO A 145 -12.84 -26.19 -25.29
CA PRO A 145 -14.06 -27.00 -25.34
C PRO A 145 -14.99 -26.71 -24.16
N GLY A 146 -16.28 -26.52 -24.41
CA GLY A 146 -17.29 -26.31 -23.36
C GLY A 146 -17.53 -24.85 -22.98
N PHE A 147 -16.70 -23.91 -23.44
CA PHE A 147 -16.85 -22.48 -23.13
C PHE A 147 -18.21 -21.89 -23.53
N ASN A 148 -18.70 -22.19 -24.73
CA ASN A 148 -20.04 -21.73 -25.16
C ASN A 148 -21.17 -22.26 -24.25
N THR A 149 -20.98 -23.42 -23.62
CA THR A 149 -21.93 -23.96 -22.65
C THR A 149 -21.86 -23.18 -21.34
N PHE A 150 -20.66 -22.91 -20.86
CA PHE A 150 -20.42 -22.07 -19.68
C PHE A 150 -20.97 -20.66 -19.84
N LYS A 151 -20.68 -19.98 -20.96
CA LYS A 151 -21.21 -18.65 -21.29
C LYS A 151 -22.75 -18.61 -21.30
N ARG A 152 -23.40 -19.65 -21.85
CA ARG A 152 -24.87 -19.77 -21.80
C ARG A 152 -25.39 -19.96 -20.38
N ALA A 153 -24.71 -20.76 -19.57
CA ALA A 153 -25.07 -20.97 -18.17
C ALA A 153 -24.91 -19.69 -17.34
N GLY A 154 -23.83 -18.92 -17.53
CA GLY A 154 -23.64 -17.60 -16.90
C GLY A 154 -24.73 -16.60 -17.29
N LYS A 155 -25.09 -16.52 -18.59
CA LYS A 155 -26.22 -15.69 -19.04
C LYS A 155 -27.57 -16.12 -18.47
N LYS A 156 -27.81 -17.43 -18.32
CA LYS A 156 -29.03 -17.96 -17.70
C LYS A 156 -29.08 -17.58 -16.22
N LEU A 157 -27.98 -17.75 -15.50
CA LEU A 157 -27.85 -17.38 -14.09
C LEU A 157 -28.14 -15.89 -13.86
N LEU A 158 -27.52 -15.02 -14.66
CA LEU A 158 -27.78 -13.58 -14.61
C LEU A 158 -29.26 -13.24 -14.85
N ARG A 159 -29.90 -13.87 -15.83
CA ARG A 159 -31.32 -13.63 -16.16
C ARG A 159 -32.27 -14.10 -15.07
N VAL A 160 -31.97 -15.21 -14.40
CA VAL A 160 -32.84 -15.76 -13.35
C VAL A 160 -32.66 -15.00 -12.04
N ALA A 161 -31.43 -14.64 -11.71
CA ALA A 161 -31.14 -13.97 -10.45
C ALA A 161 -31.46 -12.47 -10.47
N ILE A 162 -31.62 -11.90 -11.66
CA ILE A 162 -32.07 -10.53 -11.87
C ILE A 162 -33.43 -10.63 -12.60
N PRO A 163 -34.58 -10.58 -11.91
CA PRO A 163 -35.88 -10.63 -12.56
C PRO A 163 -35.94 -9.50 -13.60
N ALA A 164 -36.03 -9.89 -14.88
CA ALA A 164 -35.94 -8.98 -15.99
C ALA A 164 -37.10 -7.98 -15.93
N ILE A 165 -36.82 -6.72 -15.58
CA ILE A 165 -37.77 -5.62 -15.81
C ILE A 165 -37.96 -5.53 -17.33
N PRO A 166 -39.19 -5.66 -17.87
CA PRO A 166 -39.46 -5.71 -19.32
C PRO A 166 -38.95 -4.51 -20.13
N GLN A 167 -38.58 -3.42 -19.46
CA GLN A 167 -38.04 -2.20 -20.08
C GLN A 167 -36.64 -2.40 -20.69
N LEU A 168 -35.90 -3.45 -20.33
CA LEU A 168 -34.55 -3.72 -20.88
C LEU A 168 -34.55 -4.35 -22.28
N ALA A 169 -35.68 -4.84 -22.77
CA ALA A 169 -35.77 -5.34 -24.14
C ALA A 169 -35.75 -4.21 -25.19
N GLY A 170 -36.06 -2.97 -24.78
CA GLY A 170 -36.12 -1.79 -25.67
C GLY A 170 -34.86 -0.92 -25.68
N SER A 171 -33.94 -1.10 -24.72
CA SER A 171 -32.77 -0.22 -24.54
C SER A 171 -31.42 -0.85 -24.90
N LEU A 172 -31.41 -2.06 -25.49
CA LEU A 172 -30.24 -2.60 -26.19
C LEU A 172 -30.02 -1.84 -27.52
N VAL A 173 -29.76 -0.55 -27.42
CA VAL A 173 -29.25 0.27 -28.51
C VAL A 173 -27.79 -0.14 -28.73
N PRO A 174 -27.36 -0.41 -29.99
CA PRO A 174 -25.98 -0.73 -30.29
C PRO A 174 -25.11 0.52 -30.13
N GLY A 175 -24.61 0.75 -28.92
CA GLY A 175 -23.65 1.82 -28.64
C GLY A 175 -23.67 2.28 -27.18
N GLY A 176 -22.64 1.90 -26.43
CA GLY A 176 -22.13 2.76 -25.35
C GLY A 176 -22.33 2.34 -23.89
N GLY A 177 -22.95 1.20 -23.58
CA GLY A 177 -23.00 0.68 -22.20
C GLY A 177 -22.17 -0.59 -22.06
N THR A 178 -21.28 -0.66 -21.06
CA THR A 178 -20.62 -1.93 -20.75
C THR A 178 -21.66 -2.91 -20.20
N ALA A 179 -21.55 -4.20 -20.52
CA ALA A 179 -22.48 -5.23 -20.01
C ALA A 179 -22.58 -5.23 -18.46
N VAL A 180 -21.56 -4.69 -17.78
CA VAL A 180 -21.47 -4.54 -16.34
C VAL A 180 -22.40 -3.43 -15.80
N GLU A 181 -22.47 -2.27 -16.44
CA GLU A 181 -23.39 -1.18 -16.03
C GLU A 181 -24.87 -1.58 -16.19
N ALA A 182 -25.15 -2.34 -17.24
CA ALA A 182 -26.48 -2.92 -17.47
C ALA A 182 -26.83 -4.03 -16.46
N VAL A 183 -25.86 -4.68 -15.84
CA VAL A 183 -26.09 -5.65 -14.74
C VAL A 183 -26.24 -4.93 -13.41
N LEU A 184 -25.41 -3.91 -13.16
CA LEU A 184 -25.42 -3.11 -11.93
C LEU A 184 -26.75 -2.37 -11.71
N SER A 185 -27.24 -1.69 -12.74
CA SER A 185 -28.49 -0.92 -12.70
C SER A 185 -29.71 -1.78 -12.40
N VAL A 186 -29.66 -3.07 -12.74
CA VAL A 186 -30.78 -4.00 -12.55
C VAL A 186 -30.68 -4.71 -11.21
N LEU A 187 -29.46 -4.98 -10.71
CA LEU A 187 -29.22 -5.40 -9.33
C LEU A 187 -29.74 -4.36 -8.33
N SER A 188 -29.59 -3.06 -8.60
CA SER A 188 -30.18 -2.02 -7.74
C SER A 188 -31.70 -1.97 -7.78
N ALA A 189 -32.33 -2.38 -8.90
CA ALA A 189 -33.78 -2.35 -9.08
C ALA A 189 -34.49 -3.61 -8.54
N ALA A 190 -33.80 -4.76 -8.50
CA ALA A 190 -34.34 -6.05 -8.03
C ALA A 190 -34.51 -6.14 -6.49
N VAL A 191 -34.06 -5.13 -5.74
CA VAL A 191 -34.13 -5.09 -4.25
C VAL A 191 -35.57 -4.82 -3.74
N SER A 192 -36.54 -4.56 -4.61
CA SER A 192 -37.93 -4.31 -4.22
C SER A 192 -38.79 -5.59 -4.29
N ASP A 193 -38.94 -6.23 -3.12
CA ASP A 193 -40.04 -7.09 -2.66
C ASP A 193 -40.77 -8.03 -3.64
N LYS A 194 -40.46 -9.33 -3.48
CA LYS A 194 -41.35 -10.53 -3.38
C LYS A 194 -40.67 -11.73 -4.03
N ALA A 195 -39.98 -12.55 -3.23
CA ALA A 195 -39.48 -13.85 -3.69
C ALA A 195 -40.60 -14.89 -3.61
N ASP A 196 -41.18 -15.26 -4.76
CA ASP A 196 -42.02 -16.45 -4.87
C ASP A 196 -41.14 -17.71 -4.75
N THR A 197 -41.68 -18.80 -4.17
CA THR A 197 -40.97 -20.07 -4.00
C THR A 197 -40.48 -20.70 -5.31
N ASN A 198 -41.06 -20.31 -6.45
CA ASN A 198 -40.64 -20.75 -7.77
C ASN A 198 -39.30 -20.11 -8.21
N ASP A 199 -39.08 -18.84 -7.88
CA ASP A 199 -37.86 -18.09 -8.26
C ASP A 199 -36.61 -18.65 -7.55
N TYR A 200 -36.78 -19.12 -6.31
CA TYR A 200 -35.72 -19.78 -5.56
C TYR A 200 -35.27 -21.09 -6.19
N LEU A 201 -36.21 -21.93 -6.64
CA LEU A 201 -35.91 -23.20 -7.31
C LEU A 201 -35.20 -22.97 -8.65
N GLU A 202 -35.69 -22.01 -9.45
CA GLU A 202 -35.05 -21.64 -10.72
C GLU A 202 -33.63 -21.11 -10.51
N THR A 203 -33.41 -20.27 -9.49
CA THR A 203 -32.07 -19.76 -9.14
C THR A 203 -31.14 -20.90 -8.74
N LYS A 204 -31.60 -21.83 -7.90
CA LYS A 204 -30.82 -23.01 -7.48
C LYS A 204 -30.44 -23.90 -8.67
N GLU A 205 -31.35 -24.12 -9.61
CA GLU A 205 -31.06 -24.86 -10.84
C GLU A 205 -30.06 -24.13 -11.74
N ALA A 206 -30.15 -22.80 -11.84
CA ALA A 206 -29.22 -21.99 -12.61
C ALA A 206 -27.79 -22.04 -12.01
N ILE A 207 -27.68 -22.01 -10.69
CA ILE A 207 -26.41 -22.21 -9.96
C ILE A 207 -25.81 -23.58 -10.26
N ALA A 208 -26.63 -24.64 -10.17
CA ALA A 208 -26.18 -26.00 -10.46
C ALA A 208 -25.72 -26.16 -11.92
N ALA A 209 -26.45 -25.57 -12.86
CA ALA A 209 -26.09 -25.57 -14.28
C ALA A 209 -24.80 -24.78 -14.55
N PHE A 210 -24.60 -23.64 -13.87
CA PHE A 210 -23.37 -22.86 -13.94
C PHE A 210 -22.17 -23.68 -13.46
N LYS A 211 -22.30 -24.31 -12.28
CA LYS A 211 -21.27 -25.17 -11.71
C LYS A 211 -20.90 -26.34 -12.63
N ALA A 212 -21.90 -27.05 -13.14
CA ALA A 212 -21.68 -28.17 -14.06
C ALA A 212 -21.00 -27.71 -15.38
N ALA A 213 -21.33 -26.51 -15.86
CA ALA A 213 -20.69 -25.96 -17.05
C ALA A 213 -19.24 -25.52 -16.78
N LEU A 214 -18.95 -24.97 -15.60
CA LEU A 214 -17.60 -24.64 -15.16
C LEU A 214 -16.75 -25.90 -15.01
N GLU A 215 -17.28 -26.95 -14.39
CA GLU A 215 -16.63 -28.25 -14.25
C GLU A 215 -16.30 -28.88 -15.61
N LYS A 216 -17.24 -28.84 -16.55
CA LYS A 216 -17.04 -29.34 -17.91
C LYS A 216 -15.96 -28.54 -18.65
N LEU A 217 -15.92 -27.22 -18.48
CA LEU A 217 -14.90 -26.35 -19.05
C LEU A 217 -13.53 -26.71 -18.46
N ALA A 218 -13.45 -26.76 -17.13
CA ALA A 218 -12.22 -27.06 -16.41
C ALA A 218 -11.65 -28.43 -16.75
N ARG A 219 -12.48 -29.48 -16.82
CA ARG A 219 -12.05 -30.84 -17.25
C ARG A 219 -11.53 -30.91 -18.70
N GLY A 220 -11.85 -29.92 -19.54
CA GLY A 220 -11.33 -29.81 -20.89
C GLY A 220 -9.91 -29.24 -20.97
N LEU A 221 -9.30 -28.87 -19.83
CA LEU A 221 -7.98 -28.28 -19.73
C LEU A 221 -6.95 -29.32 -19.27
N ASP A 222 -5.74 -29.25 -19.84
CA ASP A 222 -4.62 -30.12 -19.45
C ASP A 222 -4.07 -29.81 -18.05
N LYS A 223 -4.35 -28.61 -17.52
CA LYS A 223 -4.01 -28.16 -16.18
C LYS A 223 -5.22 -27.52 -15.49
N PRO A 224 -5.22 -27.43 -14.14
CA PRO A 224 -6.33 -26.82 -13.42
C PRO A 224 -6.57 -25.37 -13.84
N LEU A 225 -7.84 -24.98 -13.90
CA LEU A 225 -8.24 -23.58 -14.00
C LEU A 225 -7.90 -22.87 -12.69
N VAL A 226 -7.09 -21.81 -12.75
CA VAL A 226 -6.74 -21.03 -11.57
C VAL A 226 -7.62 -19.79 -11.48
N VAL A 227 -8.34 -19.62 -10.38
CA VAL A 227 -9.19 -18.47 -10.09
C VAL A 227 -8.64 -17.73 -8.87
N MET A 228 -8.08 -16.55 -9.08
CA MET A 228 -7.51 -15.71 -8.04
C MET A 228 -8.53 -14.66 -7.58
N ILE A 229 -8.70 -14.54 -6.27
CA ILE A 229 -9.60 -13.59 -5.62
C ILE A 229 -8.76 -12.73 -4.67
N ASP A 230 -8.71 -11.41 -4.93
CA ASP A 230 -7.95 -10.43 -4.16
C ASP A 230 -8.86 -9.51 -3.33
N GLU A 231 -8.27 -8.81 -2.36
CA GLU A 231 -8.86 -7.78 -1.50
C GLU A 231 -10.13 -8.19 -0.74
N LEU A 232 -10.30 -9.48 -0.48
CA LEU A 232 -11.42 -10.00 0.33
C LEU A 232 -11.43 -9.38 1.74
N ASP A 233 -10.24 -9.12 2.30
CA ASP A 233 -10.06 -8.51 3.62
C ASP A 233 -10.39 -6.99 3.66
N ARG A 234 -10.67 -6.35 2.52
CA ARG A 234 -11.15 -4.97 2.43
C ARG A 234 -12.66 -4.84 2.29
N CYS A 235 -13.33 -5.94 1.96
CA CYS A 235 -14.77 -5.96 1.84
C CYS A 235 -15.46 -5.66 3.18
N ARG A 236 -16.70 -5.13 3.12
CA ARG A 236 -17.58 -5.04 4.29
C ARG A 236 -17.63 -6.39 5.02
N PRO A 237 -17.56 -6.43 6.38
CA PRO A 237 -17.46 -7.70 7.13
C PRO A 237 -18.50 -8.75 6.74
N LEU A 238 -19.76 -8.35 6.60
CA LEU A 238 -20.85 -9.24 6.17
C LEU A 238 -20.60 -9.79 4.77
N TYR A 239 -20.28 -8.91 3.81
CA TYR A 239 -20.02 -9.30 2.42
C TYR A 239 -18.84 -10.28 2.31
N ALA A 240 -17.74 -10.05 3.04
CA ALA A 240 -16.58 -10.94 3.02
C ALA A 240 -16.92 -12.37 3.46
N ILE A 241 -17.71 -12.50 4.53
CA ILE A 241 -18.13 -13.80 5.05
C ILE A 241 -19.17 -14.46 4.14
N GLU A 242 -20.17 -13.70 3.67
CA GLU A 242 -21.12 -14.20 2.69
C GLU A 242 -20.42 -14.66 1.41
N LEU A 243 -19.43 -13.91 0.91
CA LEU A 243 -18.65 -14.30 -0.26
C LEU A 243 -17.90 -15.62 -0.01
N LEU A 244 -17.29 -15.84 1.16
CA LEU A 244 -16.66 -17.12 1.49
C LEU A 244 -17.68 -18.28 1.56
N GLU A 245 -18.83 -18.06 2.19
CA GLU A 245 -19.91 -19.05 2.30
C GLU A 245 -20.49 -19.43 0.95
N VAL A 246 -20.72 -18.43 0.12
CA VAL A 246 -21.28 -18.55 -1.21
C VAL A 246 -20.28 -19.15 -2.19
N ALA A 247 -19.03 -18.70 -2.13
CA ALA A 247 -17.99 -19.18 -3.02
C ALA A 247 -17.64 -20.64 -2.73
N LYS A 248 -17.88 -21.16 -1.51
CA LYS A 248 -17.81 -22.61 -1.20
C LYS A 248 -18.58 -23.48 -2.20
N HIS A 249 -19.72 -23.00 -2.73
CA HIS A 249 -20.48 -23.75 -3.72
C HIS A 249 -19.74 -23.86 -5.07
N LEU A 250 -19.00 -22.80 -5.45
CA LEU A 250 -18.15 -22.75 -6.65
C LEU A 250 -16.79 -23.41 -6.44
N PHE A 251 -16.26 -23.39 -5.22
CA PHE A 251 -14.97 -23.94 -4.84
C PHE A 251 -14.94 -25.46 -4.97
N ALA A 252 -16.06 -26.14 -4.76
CA ALA A 252 -16.18 -27.58 -4.90
C ALA A 252 -16.35 -28.02 -6.38
N VAL A 253 -15.50 -27.54 -7.29
CA VAL A 253 -15.45 -27.93 -8.71
C VAL A 253 -14.11 -28.59 -9.02
N ASP A 254 -14.16 -29.81 -9.56
CA ASP A 254 -12.95 -30.54 -9.95
C ASP A 254 -12.14 -29.76 -11.01
N ASN A 255 -10.82 -29.86 -10.91
CA ASN A 255 -9.88 -29.19 -11.82
C ASN A 255 -9.96 -27.66 -11.81
N VAL A 256 -10.48 -27.09 -10.71
CA VAL A 256 -10.46 -25.65 -10.43
C VAL A 256 -9.76 -25.40 -9.10
N VAL A 257 -8.77 -24.52 -9.11
CA VAL A 257 -8.04 -24.09 -7.93
C VAL A 257 -8.33 -22.63 -7.66
N PHE A 258 -8.95 -22.36 -6.51
CA PHE A 258 -9.20 -21.01 -6.05
C PHE A 258 -8.04 -20.53 -5.18
N VAL A 259 -7.52 -19.34 -5.46
CA VAL A 259 -6.48 -18.69 -4.69
C VAL A 259 -7.07 -17.43 -4.07
N LEU A 260 -7.22 -17.39 -2.75
CA LEU A 260 -7.76 -16.25 -2.01
C LEU A 260 -6.62 -15.49 -1.35
N ALA A 261 -6.30 -14.29 -1.82
CA ALA A 261 -5.41 -13.39 -1.12
C ALA A 261 -6.14 -12.75 0.06
N VAL A 262 -5.69 -13.06 1.27
CA VAL A 262 -6.36 -12.68 2.50
C VAL A 262 -5.37 -12.11 3.52
N ASN A 263 -5.92 -11.36 4.49
CA ASN A 263 -5.29 -11.15 5.78
C ASN A 263 -6.11 -11.94 6.79
N ARG A 264 -5.61 -13.11 7.21
CA ARG A 264 -6.34 -14.02 8.11
C ARG A 264 -6.70 -13.33 9.42
N ALA A 265 -5.76 -12.56 9.99
CA ALA A 265 -6.03 -11.79 11.21
C ALA A 265 -7.18 -10.81 10.99
N GLY A 266 -7.20 -10.10 9.86
CA GLY A 266 -8.31 -9.21 9.48
C GLY A 266 -9.66 -9.95 9.39
N LEU A 267 -9.70 -11.09 8.69
CA LEU A 267 -10.92 -11.89 8.56
C LEU A 267 -11.42 -12.44 9.91
N VAL A 268 -10.52 -12.83 10.81
CA VAL A 268 -10.89 -13.25 12.18
C VAL A 268 -11.63 -12.14 12.90
N HIS A 269 -11.20 -10.88 12.76
CA HIS A 269 -11.91 -9.74 13.34
C HIS A 269 -13.28 -9.52 12.68
N SER A 270 -13.38 -9.67 11.36
CA SER A 270 -14.66 -9.59 10.64
C SER A 270 -15.66 -10.64 11.12
N VAL A 271 -15.24 -11.89 11.30
CA VAL A 271 -16.10 -12.95 11.85
C VAL A 271 -16.53 -12.63 13.28
N LYS A 272 -15.60 -12.19 14.14
CA LYS A 272 -15.91 -11.82 15.53
C LYS A 272 -16.87 -10.63 15.62
N ALA A 273 -16.82 -9.70 14.67
CA ALA A 273 -17.77 -8.59 14.59
C ALA A 273 -19.20 -9.05 14.29
N LEU A 274 -19.37 -10.13 13.50
CA LEU A 274 -20.68 -10.69 13.14
C LEU A 274 -21.24 -11.67 14.17
N TYR A 275 -20.38 -12.56 14.70
CA TYR A 275 -20.79 -13.69 15.55
C TYR A 275 -20.45 -13.51 17.04
N GLY A 276 -19.76 -12.42 17.40
CA GLY A 276 -19.37 -12.10 18.78
C GLY A 276 -17.90 -12.39 19.07
N THR A 277 -17.35 -11.68 20.06
CA THR A 277 -15.91 -11.69 20.40
C THR A 277 -15.39 -13.03 20.90
N CYS A 278 -16.24 -13.82 21.57
CA CYS A 278 -15.93 -15.15 22.09
C CYS A 278 -16.06 -16.28 21.05
N PHE A 279 -16.48 -15.97 19.83
CA PHE A 279 -16.64 -16.97 18.77
C PHE A 279 -15.27 -17.48 18.29
N ASP A 280 -15.17 -18.79 18.05
CA ASP A 280 -13.99 -19.41 17.44
C ASP A 280 -13.94 -19.10 15.92
N ALA A 281 -13.55 -17.87 15.63
CA ALA A 281 -13.45 -17.35 14.28
C ALA A 281 -12.33 -18.05 13.47
N ASP A 282 -11.22 -18.42 14.11
CA ASP A 282 -10.14 -19.12 13.42
C ASP A 282 -10.57 -20.52 12.99
N GLY A 283 -11.20 -21.29 13.89
CA GLY A 283 -11.74 -22.61 13.58
C GLY A 283 -12.87 -22.58 12.54
N TYR A 284 -13.69 -21.52 12.53
CA TYR A 284 -14.67 -21.31 11.47
C TYR A 284 -14.01 -21.05 10.11
N LEU A 285 -13.00 -20.17 10.04
CA LEU A 285 -12.33 -19.83 8.78
C LEU A 285 -11.54 -21.00 8.17
N ARG A 286 -11.00 -21.91 8.99
CA ARG A 286 -10.33 -23.14 8.51
C ARG A 286 -11.20 -24.01 7.61
N ARG A 287 -12.54 -23.88 7.67
CA ARG A 287 -13.46 -24.68 6.87
C ARG A 287 -13.55 -24.24 5.40
N PHE A 288 -12.99 -23.08 5.07
CA PHE A 288 -13.02 -22.53 3.71
C PHE A 288 -11.73 -22.74 2.93
N PHE A 289 -10.64 -23.10 3.62
CA PHE A 289 -9.32 -23.23 3.00
C PHE A 289 -8.82 -24.66 3.15
N ASP A 290 -8.45 -25.27 2.03
CA ASP A 290 -7.85 -26.61 2.01
C ASP A 290 -6.34 -26.53 2.25
N LEU A 291 -5.71 -25.46 1.77
CA LEU A 291 -4.29 -25.17 1.92
C LEU A 291 -4.08 -23.71 2.34
N ASP A 292 -3.06 -23.46 3.13
CA ASP A 292 -2.59 -22.14 3.52
C ASP A 292 -1.13 -21.94 3.11
N PHE A 293 -0.86 -20.78 2.50
CA PHE A 293 0.49 -20.34 2.16
C PHE A 293 0.70 -18.93 2.71
N GLN A 294 1.63 -18.81 3.66
CA GLN A 294 2.03 -17.53 4.19
C GLN A 294 3.09 -16.90 3.28
N LEU A 295 2.82 -15.70 2.75
CA LEU A 295 3.83 -14.99 1.96
C LEU A 295 5.02 -14.61 2.85
N PRO A 296 6.26 -14.79 2.37
CA PRO A 296 7.44 -14.32 3.08
C PRO A 296 7.37 -12.82 3.38
N GLU A 297 7.90 -12.43 4.52
CA GLU A 297 8.05 -11.03 4.87
C GLU A 297 9.08 -10.36 3.93
N PRO A 298 8.74 -9.24 3.27
CA PRO A 298 9.71 -8.54 2.44
C PRO A 298 10.86 -8.02 3.32
N SER A 299 12.09 -8.00 2.78
CA SER A 299 13.19 -7.34 3.48
C SER A 299 12.83 -5.88 3.69
N ARG A 300 12.85 -5.48 4.95
CA ARG A 300 12.50 -4.12 5.36
C ARG A 300 13.51 -3.13 4.80
N GLU A 301 14.78 -3.52 4.78
CA GLU A 301 15.89 -2.74 4.27
C GLU A 301 15.70 -2.44 2.79
N GLN A 302 15.38 -3.48 1.98
CA GLN A 302 15.09 -3.33 0.56
C GLN A 302 13.87 -2.44 0.32
N PHE A 303 12.80 -2.62 1.11
CA PHE A 303 11.61 -1.78 1.01
C PHE A 303 11.89 -0.31 1.32
N VAL A 304 12.66 -0.03 2.38
CA VAL A 304 13.02 1.34 2.76
C VAL A 304 13.91 1.98 1.70
N GLN A 305 14.94 1.27 1.22
CA GLN A 305 15.82 1.77 0.18
C GLN A 305 15.03 2.15 -1.08
N GLU A 306 14.18 1.25 -1.54
CA GLU A 306 13.33 1.48 -2.71
C GLU A 306 12.47 2.74 -2.57
N LEU A 307 11.87 2.89 -1.39
CA LEU A 307 10.96 3.98 -1.10
C LEU A 307 11.70 5.33 -1.04
N LEU A 308 12.94 5.35 -0.54
CA LEU A 308 13.79 6.55 -0.55
C LEU A 308 14.24 6.92 -1.97
N GLU A 309 14.56 5.93 -2.81
CA GLU A 309 14.96 6.14 -4.21
C GLU A 309 13.77 6.67 -5.03
N THR A 310 12.62 5.99 -4.98
CA THR A 310 11.42 6.34 -5.77
C THR A 310 10.81 7.69 -5.42
N THR A 311 10.97 8.14 -4.17
CA THR A 311 10.54 9.48 -3.74
C THR A 311 11.55 10.57 -4.07
N GLY A 312 12.78 10.20 -4.44
CA GLY A 312 13.91 11.11 -4.60
C GLY A 312 14.47 11.63 -3.29
N LEU A 313 14.10 11.06 -2.14
CA LEU A 313 14.69 11.45 -0.85
C LEU A 313 16.16 11.06 -0.74
N ALA A 314 16.55 9.93 -1.35
CA ALA A 314 17.95 9.51 -1.36
C ALA A 314 18.85 10.60 -1.94
N SER A 315 18.49 11.15 -3.10
CA SER A 315 19.26 12.23 -3.72
C SER A 315 19.20 13.54 -2.92
N ILE A 316 18.05 13.88 -2.31
CA ILE A 316 17.94 15.07 -1.44
C ILE A 316 18.86 14.95 -0.21
N LEU A 317 18.97 13.76 0.38
CA LEU A 317 19.81 13.51 1.54
C LEU A 317 21.29 13.31 1.19
N GLU A 318 21.63 13.11 -0.08
CA GLU A 318 23.02 12.93 -0.53
C GLU A 318 23.62 14.17 -1.19
N SER A 319 22.79 15.01 -1.81
CA SER A 319 23.24 16.20 -2.54
C SER A 319 22.92 17.49 -1.78
N GLY A 320 23.87 18.44 -1.81
CA GLY A 320 23.73 19.77 -1.24
C GLY A 320 24.87 20.17 -0.31
N GLU A 321 24.86 21.43 0.12
CA GLU A 321 25.75 21.93 1.16
C GLU A 321 25.46 21.25 2.51
N ARG A 322 26.43 21.31 3.43
CA ARG A 322 26.37 20.69 4.78
C ARG A 322 26.18 19.17 4.73
N HIS A 323 27.13 18.49 4.08
CA HIS A 323 27.13 17.04 3.91
C HIS A 323 26.95 16.28 5.23
N ASP A 324 27.61 16.72 6.31
CA ASP A 324 27.56 16.04 7.61
C ASP A 324 26.15 16.00 8.21
N GLU A 325 25.43 17.14 8.22
CA GLU A 325 24.04 17.22 8.72
C GLU A 325 23.11 16.30 7.93
N ARG A 326 23.29 16.24 6.60
CA ARG A 326 22.49 15.37 5.73
C ARG A 326 22.80 13.89 5.93
N GLN A 327 24.07 13.53 6.15
CA GLN A 327 24.45 12.15 6.50
C GLN A 327 23.87 11.71 7.85
N ILE A 328 23.85 12.60 8.84
CA ILE A 328 23.22 12.32 10.14
C ILE A 328 21.71 12.14 9.96
N ALA A 329 21.04 13.03 9.20
CA ALA A 329 19.62 12.91 8.89
C ALA A 329 19.31 11.59 8.16
N LYS A 330 20.13 11.18 7.19
CA LYS A 330 20.01 9.89 6.49
C LYS A 330 20.19 8.71 7.43
N SER A 331 21.17 8.77 8.32
CA SER A 331 21.46 7.72 9.30
C SER A 331 20.30 7.56 10.29
N LEU A 332 19.83 8.66 10.87
CA LEU A 332 18.66 8.67 11.75
C LEU A 332 17.42 8.13 11.04
N LEU A 333 17.14 8.60 9.82
CA LEU A 333 16.01 8.13 9.03
C LEU A 333 16.10 6.62 8.76
N THR A 334 17.28 6.11 8.42
CA THR A 334 17.49 4.67 8.16
C THR A 334 17.23 3.84 9.40
N VAL A 335 17.77 4.23 10.56
CA VAL A 335 17.55 3.54 11.84
C VAL A 335 16.06 3.58 12.23
N PHE A 336 15.43 4.75 12.14
CA PHE A 336 14.01 4.93 12.42
C PHE A 336 13.14 4.05 11.51
N LEU A 337 13.38 4.09 10.20
CA LEU A 337 12.61 3.30 9.24
C LEU A 337 12.90 1.81 9.34
N ALA A 338 14.04 1.38 9.89
CA ALA A 338 14.34 -0.03 10.18
C ALA A 338 13.65 -0.57 11.44
N SER A 339 13.06 0.30 12.29
CA SER A 339 12.45 -0.13 13.55
C SER A 339 11.30 -1.13 13.35
N PRO A 340 11.35 -2.34 13.96
CA PRO A 340 10.34 -3.38 13.77
C PRO A 340 8.96 -3.00 14.35
N THR A 341 8.90 -1.96 15.19
CA THR A 341 7.66 -1.46 15.77
C THR A 341 6.75 -0.75 14.76
N LEU A 342 7.29 -0.31 13.61
CA LEU A 342 6.53 0.39 12.58
C LEU A 342 6.09 -0.59 11.49
N SER A 343 4.83 -0.51 11.07
CA SER A 343 4.36 -1.25 9.89
C SER A 343 4.92 -0.63 8.59
N LEU A 344 5.06 -1.43 7.53
CA LEU A 344 5.52 -0.96 6.22
C LEU A 344 4.68 0.21 5.68
N ARG A 345 3.38 0.25 6.02
CA ARG A 345 2.51 1.36 5.65
C ARG A 345 2.80 2.65 6.44
N LYS A 346 3.15 2.56 7.72
CA LYS A 346 3.60 3.72 8.50
C LYS A 346 4.92 4.26 7.94
N VAL A 347 5.85 3.37 7.61
CA VAL A 347 7.12 3.69 6.91
C VAL A 347 6.83 4.43 5.60
N GLN A 348 5.95 3.89 4.77
CA GLN A 348 5.53 4.50 3.50
C GLN A 348 4.97 5.92 3.70
N GLN A 349 4.05 6.09 4.64
CA GLN A 349 3.44 7.39 4.93
C GLN A 349 4.45 8.40 5.48
N ALA A 350 5.38 7.95 6.33
CA ALA A 350 6.43 8.79 6.87
C ALA A 350 7.34 9.32 5.75
N VAL A 351 7.83 8.44 4.89
CA VAL A 351 8.68 8.81 3.75
C VAL A 351 7.97 9.74 2.78
N HIS A 352 6.72 9.45 2.38
CA HIS A 352 5.99 10.35 1.48
C HIS A 352 5.79 11.75 2.05
N ARG A 353 5.48 11.85 3.34
CA ARG A 353 5.36 13.14 4.03
C ARG A 353 6.69 13.86 4.07
N LEU A 354 7.77 13.17 4.46
CA LEU A 354 9.11 13.74 4.48
C LEU A 354 9.54 14.23 3.09
N ALA A 355 9.31 13.43 2.05
CA ALA A 355 9.58 13.81 0.66
C ALA A 355 8.83 15.08 0.27
N LEU A 356 7.55 15.21 0.61
CA LEU A 356 6.77 16.42 0.38
C LEU A 356 7.34 17.62 1.13
N THR A 357 7.60 17.48 2.42
CA THR A 357 8.19 18.54 3.24
C THR A 357 9.52 19.02 2.66
N MET A 358 10.42 18.08 2.29
CA MET A 358 11.74 18.40 1.76
C MET A 358 11.72 19.03 0.38
N LYS A 359 10.72 18.74 -0.47
CA LYS A 359 10.57 19.38 -1.79
C LYS A 359 9.86 20.73 -1.74
N LEU A 360 9.06 20.99 -0.70
CA LEU A 360 8.35 22.26 -0.51
C LEU A 360 9.23 23.32 0.17
N LEU A 361 10.25 22.90 0.92
CA LEU A 361 11.12 23.80 1.67
C LEU A 361 12.40 24.15 0.87
N PRO A 362 12.96 25.36 1.04
CA PRO A 362 14.21 25.75 0.39
C PRO A 362 15.37 24.84 0.81
N ALA A 363 16.07 24.23 -0.14
CA ALA A 363 17.15 23.28 0.14
C ALA A 363 18.38 23.89 0.84
N GLU A 364 18.49 25.22 0.85
CA GLU A 364 19.59 26.00 1.41
C GLU A 364 19.43 26.29 2.91
N THR A 365 18.30 25.94 3.52
CA THR A 365 18.08 26.23 4.94
C THR A 365 18.92 25.32 5.85
N PRO A 366 19.76 25.89 6.74
CA PRO A 366 20.50 25.17 7.78
C PRO A 366 19.62 24.21 8.61
N LEU A 367 20.13 23.02 8.95
CA LEU A 367 19.46 22.02 9.81
C LEU A 367 18.10 21.48 9.30
N LEU A 368 17.61 21.94 8.14
CA LEU A 368 16.32 21.52 7.55
C LEU A 368 16.18 20.00 7.41
N PRO A 369 17.14 19.27 6.79
CA PRO A 369 16.99 17.83 6.59
C PRO A 369 16.84 17.07 7.91
N LEU A 370 17.64 17.42 8.92
CA LEU A 370 17.61 16.77 10.21
C LEU A 370 16.36 17.13 11.00
N ALA A 371 15.97 18.41 11.02
CA ALA A 371 14.74 18.86 11.68
C ALA A 371 13.49 18.19 11.08
N ALA A 372 13.46 18.03 9.75
CA ALA A 372 12.38 17.32 9.07
C ALA A 372 12.35 15.83 9.42
N VAL A 373 13.52 15.17 9.50
CA VAL A 373 13.63 13.77 9.93
C VAL A 373 13.24 13.58 11.40
N VAL A 374 13.65 14.47 12.30
CA VAL A 374 13.23 14.48 13.72
C VAL A 374 11.71 14.66 13.82
N GLY A 375 11.16 15.65 13.12
CA GLY A 375 9.72 15.93 13.11
C GLY A 375 8.90 14.75 12.60
N ILE A 376 9.30 14.08 11.51
CA ILE A 376 8.56 12.92 11.00
C ILE A 376 8.71 11.69 11.90
N THR A 377 9.86 11.53 12.55
CA THR A 377 10.13 10.47 13.53
C THR A 377 9.17 10.62 14.71
N LEU A 378 9.15 11.80 15.33
CA LEU A 378 8.23 12.11 16.44
C LEU A 378 6.78 11.90 15.99
N ARG A 379 6.34 12.50 14.88
CA ARG A 379 4.94 12.40 14.42
C ARG A 379 4.46 10.96 14.26
N THR A 380 5.34 10.07 13.84
CA THR A 380 4.98 8.68 13.54
C THR A 380 5.00 7.79 14.77
N ALA A 381 5.83 8.12 15.75
CA ALA A 381 6.11 7.27 16.90
C ALA A 381 5.54 7.79 18.22
N ASP A 382 5.63 9.10 18.47
CA ASP A 382 5.07 9.77 19.65
C ASP A 382 4.42 11.11 19.23
N PHE A 383 3.11 11.04 19.00
CA PHE A 383 2.35 12.19 18.52
C PHE A 383 2.24 13.30 19.57
N GLU A 384 2.32 12.98 20.86
CA GLU A 384 2.21 13.98 21.93
C GLU A 384 3.49 14.81 22.02
N VAL A 385 4.66 14.16 22.02
CA VAL A 385 5.95 14.86 21.97
C VAL A 385 6.10 15.65 20.66
N TYR A 386 5.62 15.10 19.53
CA TYR A 386 5.55 15.84 18.28
C TYR A 386 4.73 17.13 18.41
N ARG A 387 3.54 17.05 19.03
CA ARG A 387 2.66 18.21 19.23
C ARG A 387 3.35 19.28 20.09
N GLN A 388 3.95 18.88 21.19
CA GLN A 388 4.71 19.79 22.06
C GLN A 388 5.92 20.39 21.32
N PHE A 389 6.62 19.61 20.51
CA PHE A 389 7.74 20.08 19.69
C PHE A 389 7.31 21.16 18.69
N VAL A 390 6.17 20.97 18.03
CA VAL A 390 5.55 21.90 17.06
C VAL A 390 5.07 23.18 17.75
N HIS A 391 4.50 23.09 18.95
CA HIS A 391 4.05 24.28 19.71
C HIS A 391 5.18 24.98 20.49
N LEU A 392 6.43 24.53 20.33
CA LEU A 392 7.59 25.05 21.05
C LEU A 392 7.50 24.86 22.58
N GLU A 393 6.75 23.84 23.02
CA GLU A 393 6.53 23.50 24.44
C GLU A 393 7.44 22.35 24.92
N ALA A 394 7.90 21.49 24.01
CA ALA A 394 8.83 20.41 24.34
C ALA A 394 10.20 20.97 24.72
N THR A 395 10.96 20.24 25.53
CA THR A 395 12.40 20.49 25.71
C THR A 395 13.24 19.70 24.70
N ASP A 396 14.51 20.05 24.56
CA ASP A 396 15.48 19.28 23.80
C ASP A 396 15.65 17.85 24.36
N ALA A 397 15.60 17.71 25.68
CA ALA A 397 15.63 16.43 26.39
C ALA A 397 14.43 15.54 26.02
N ASP A 398 13.21 16.09 26.05
CA ASP A 398 12.00 15.34 25.69
C ASP A 398 12.09 14.79 24.25
N VAL A 399 12.57 15.63 23.33
CA VAL A 399 12.74 15.25 21.92
C VAL A 399 13.82 14.21 21.73
N ALA A 400 14.98 14.39 22.35
CA ALA A 400 16.08 13.42 22.28
C ALA A 400 15.66 12.06 22.85
N ASP A 401 14.99 12.05 24.00
CA ASP A 401 14.53 10.82 24.62
C ASP A 401 13.51 10.09 23.75
N ALA A 402 12.56 10.81 23.16
CA ALA A 402 11.58 10.24 22.24
C ALA A 402 12.24 9.68 20.96
N VAL A 403 13.12 10.44 20.30
CA VAL A 403 13.78 10.02 19.05
C VAL A 403 14.70 8.83 19.29
N LEU A 404 15.57 8.90 20.30
CA LEU A 404 16.54 7.84 20.57
C LEU A 404 15.93 6.64 21.28
N GLY A 405 14.83 6.80 22.00
CA GLY A 405 14.06 5.68 22.55
C GLY A 405 13.61 4.71 21.45
N LEU A 406 13.37 5.21 20.24
CA LEU A 406 12.90 4.44 19.08
C LEU A 406 14.02 3.78 18.29
N CYS A 407 15.23 4.37 18.34
CA CYS A 407 16.43 3.84 17.70
C CYS A 407 17.03 2.66 18.48
N GLY A 408 16.59 2.45 19.73
CA GLY A 408 17.10 1.40 20.62
C GLY A 408 18.26 1.89 21.49
N ARG A 409 18.51 1.17 22.59
CA ARG A 409 19.53 1.61 23.59
C ARG A 409 20.95 1.65 23.05
N ALA A 410 21.28 0.82 22.03
CA ALA A 410 22.61 0.80 21.43
C ALA A 410 22.96 2.13 20.75
N THR A 411 22.00 2.77 20.08
CA THR A 411 22.22 4.04 19.39
C THR A 411 22.52 5.19 20.36
N ARG A 412 22.06 5.10 21.63
CA ARG A 412 22.32 6.12 22.67
C ARG A 412 23.76 6.12 23.19
N SER A 413 24.52 5.05 23.00
CA SER A 413 25.91 4.94 23.49
C SER A 413 26.94 4.99 22.37
N GLU A 414 26.49 5.19 21.14
CA GLU A 414 27.33 5.21 19.94
C GLU A 414 27.53 6.65 19.45
N GLU A 415 28.57 6.84 18.63
CA GLU A 415 28.90 8.08 17.94
C GLU A 415 27.68 8.74 17.26
N LEU A 416 26.79 7.94 16.66
CA LEU A 416 25.58 8.43 16.02
C LEU A 416 24.59 9.07 17.01
N GLY A 417 24.49 8.54 18.23
CA GLY A 417 23.66 9.12 19.30
C GLY A 417 24.13 10.50 19.71
N ALA A 418 25.44 10.64 19.95
CA ALA A 418 26.05 11.92 20.29
C ALA A 418 25.84 12.96 19.18
N GLN A 419 25.98 12.54 17.92
CA GLN A 419 25.70 13.39 16.76
C GLN A 419 24.24 13.84 16.68
N ILE A 420 23.29 12.94 16.92
CA ILE A 420 21.85 13.28 16.90
C ILE A 420 21.52 14.26 18.04
N GLU A 421 21.96 13.98 19.26
CA GLU A 421 21.66 14.83 20.42
C GLU A 421 22.33 16.21 20.31
N SER A 422 23.58 16.30 19.85
CA SER A 422 24.25 17.59 19.66
C SER A 422 23.46 18.48 18.69
N HIS A 423 22.92 17.90 17.62
CA HIS A 423 22.13 18.66 16.66
C HIS A 423 20.73 18.98 17.17
N ILE A 424 20.11 18.11 17.98
CA ILE A 424 18.84 18.44 18.66
C ILE A 424 19.07 19.64 19.59
N ILE A 425 20.12 19.64 20.40
CA ILE A 425 20.50 20.79 21.24
C ILE A 425 20.62 22.05 20.35
N MET A 426 21.40 21.97 19.27
CA MET A 426 21.56 23.10 18.34
C MET A 426 20.24 23.60 17.75
N MET A 427 19.32 22.70 17.37
CA MET A 427 17.99 23.08 16.88
C MET A 427 17.18 23.86 17.91
N PHE A 428 17.35 23.56 19.21
CA PHE A 428 16.65 24.22 20.30
C PHE A 428 17.31 25.54 20.69
N LEU A 429 18.64 25.59 20.76
CA LEU A 429 19.37 26.84 21.02
C LEU A 429 19.13 27.87 19.92
N ALA A 430 19.04 27.43 18.67
CA ALA A 430 18.73 28.28 17.54
C ALA A 430 17.31 28.89 17.56
N ARG A 431 16.42 28.45 18.46
CA ARG A 431 15.07 29.03 18.61
C ARG A 431 15.09 30.39 19.30
N ASN A 432 16.05 30.63 20.19
CA ASN A 432 16.08 31.85 20.99
C ASN A 432 17.02 32.89 20.37
N GLU A 433 16.44 33.82 19.62
CA GLU A 433 17.18 34.90 18.95
C GLU A 433 18.07 35.69 19.93
N GLN A 434 17.63 35.83 21.18
CA GLN A 434 18.37 36.60 22.20
C GLN A 434 19.69 35.94 22.63
N ASP A 435 19.85 34.65 22.35
CA ASP A 435 21.05 33.90 22.71
C ASP A 435 22.10 33.93 21.57
N LEU A 436 21.72 34.26 20.34
CA LEU A 436 22.65 34.30 19.20
C LEU A 436 23.83 35.25 19.44
N GLY A 437 25.04 34.76 19.16
CA GLY A 437 26.28 35.53 19.36
C GLY A 437 26.77 35.61 20.80
N ARG A 438 26.07 35.00 21.77
CA ARG A 438 26.60 34.82 23.13
C ARG A 438 27.68 33.74 23.17
N ASP A 439 28.54 33.84 24.17
CA ASP A 439 29.55 32.82 24.47
C ASP A 439 28.85 31.48 24.83
N PHE A 440 29.35 30.37 24.30
CA PHE A 440 28.77 29.04 24.51
C PHE A 440 28.61 28.69 25.99
N ALA A 441 29.55 29.13 26.83
CA ALA A 441 29.49 28.95 28.29
C ALA A 441 28.26 29.59 28.94
N SER A 442 27.65 30.60 28.31
CA SER A 442 26.49 31.35 28.82
C SER A 442 25.14 30.85 28.30
N VAL A 443 25.16 29.92 27.35
CA VAL A 443 23.97 29.32 26.77
C VAL A 443 23.65 28.04 27.53
N ASP A 444 22.36 27.77 27.76
CA ASP A 444 21.91 26.63 28.53
C ASP A 444 20.67 25.96 27.94
N SER A 445 20.57 24.66 28.13
CA SER A 445 19.42 23.84 27.76
C SER A 445 19.35 22.62 28.69
N PRO A 446 18.18 21.98 28.86
CA PRO A 446 18.06 20.79 29.69
C PRO A 446 19.08 19.68 29.37
N LEU A 447 19.35 19.37 28.10
CA LEU A 447 20.40 18.40 27.75
C LEU A 447 21.82 18.93 28.00
N LEU A 448 22.11 20.21 27.73
CA LEU A 448 23.43 20.77 28.02
C LEU A 448 23.73 20.76 29.53
N ALA A 449 22.76 21.12 30.36
CA ALA A 449 22.88 21.06 31.81
C ALA A 449 23.16 19.63 32.26
N ARG A 450 22.44 18.65 31.71
CA ARG A 450 22.65 17.22 31.97
C ARG A 450 24.06 16.77 31.61
N TYR A 451 24.56 17.10 30.42
CA TYR A 451 25.89 16.65 29.99
C TYR A 451 27.04 17.39 30.67
N ARG A 452 26.87 18.67 31.02
CA ARG A 452 27.81 19.41 31.88
C ARG A 452 27.91 18.77 33.27
N GLU A 453 26.78 18.35 33.84
CA GLU A 453 26.74 17.65 35.12
C GLU A 453 27.37 16.26 35.04
N GLU A 454 27.11 15.51 33.97
CA GLU A 454 27.67 14.18 33.73
C GLU A 454 29.19 14.23 33.54
N ALA A 455 29.70 15.15 32.72
CA ALA A 455 31.14 15.39 32.55
C ALA A 455 31.84 15.81 33.85
N ALA A 456 31.13 16.48 34.76
CA ALA A 456 31.67 16.89 36.05
C ALA A 456 31.67 15.79 37.14
N LYS A 457 30.87 14.71 36.96
CA LYS A 457 30.60 13.70 37.99
C LYS A 457 31.02 12.28 37.62
N SER A 458 31.16 11.97 36.33
CA SER A 458 31.45 10.62 35.82
C SER A 458 32.94 10.40 35.58
N ASP A 459 33.43 9.18 35.81
CA ASP A 459 34.78 8.76 35.38
C ASP A 459 34.81 8.40 33.89
N ASP A 460 33.65 8.09 33.29
CA ASP A 460 33.48 7.86 31.85
C ASP A 460 32.72 9.06 31.26
N THR A 461 33.49 10.01 30.72
CA THR A 461 32.98 11.30 30.20
C THR A 461 32.91 11.33 28.68
N TRP A 462 33.36 10.28 27.98
CA TRP A 462 33.56 10.31 26.53
C TRP A 462 32.32 10.81 25.78
N TYR A 463 31.15 10.28 26.11
CA TYR A 463 29.90 10.63 25.42
C TYR A 463 29.48 12.09 25.70
N ALA A 464 29.58 12.54 26.96
CA ALA A 464 29.27 13.91 27.35
C ALA A 464 30.25 14.91 26.71
N ASP A 465 31.54 14.59 26.69
CA ASP A 465 32.58 15.41 26.07
C ASP A 465 32.35 15.53 24.55
N GLN A 466 32.02 14.41 23.87
CA GLN A 466 31.67 14.44 22.45
C GLN A 466 30.50 15.37 22.15
N ILE A 467 29.46 15.36 22.98
CA ILE A 467 28.32 16.26 22.79
C ILE A 467 28.74 17.71 23.02
N LEU A 468 29.40 18.01 24.14
CA LEU A 468 29.77 19.39 24.49
C LEU A 468 30.71 20.01 23.45
N GLU A 469 31.76 19.29 23.03
CA GLU A 469 32.71 19.74 22.01
C GLU A 469 32.01 20.01 20.67
N ARG A 470 31.09 19.12 20.26
CA ARG A 470 30.33 19.27 19.02
C ARG A 470 29.39 20.46 19.07
N VAL A 471 28.62 20.61 20.15
CA VAL A 471 27.69 21.74 20.29
C VAL A 471 28.48 23.05 20.36
N GLU A 472 29.59 23.12 21.08
CA GLU A 472 30.45 24.32 21.14
C GLU A 472 30.98 24.70 19.75
N TRP A 473 31.49 23.72 19.02
CA TRP A 473 31.98 23.94 17.66
C TRP A 473 30.86 24.41 16.73
N GLN A 474 29.68 23.78 16.78
CA GLN A 474 28.52 24.15 15.98
C GLN A 474 28.02 25.55 16.34
N TRP A 475 27.92 25.87 17.63
CA TRP A 475 27.52 27.18 18.11
C TRP A 475 28.46 28.28 17.62
N THR A 476 29.77 28.05 17.69
CA THR A 476 30.78 29.04 17.31
C THR A 476 30.88 29.23 15.79
N ASN A 477 30.74 28.15 15.02
CA ASN A 477 31.04 28.17 13.57
C ASN A 477 29.80 28.21 12.68
N ILE A 478 28.63 27.75 13.16
CA ILE A 478 27.38 27.68 12.40
C ILE A 478 26.43 28.81 12.78
N MET A 479 26.38 29.21 14.05
CA MET A 479 25.45 30.22 14.56
C MET A 479 26.13 31.58 14.69
N SER A 480 26.55 32.16 13.55
CA SER A 480 27.07 33.53 13.51
C SER A 480 25.92 34.56 13.43
N PRO A 481 26.09 35.79 13.96
CA PRO A 481 25.12 36.88 13.81
C PRO A 481 24.82 37.28 12.36
N GLU A 482 25.68 36.86 11.43
CA GLU A 482 25.54 37.12 9.98
C GLU A 482 24.70 36.04 9.28
N PHE A 483 24.43 34.92 9.95
CA PHE A 483 23.57 33.85 9.43
C PHE A 483 22.11 34.11 9.85
N PRO A 484 21.23 34.47 8.90
CA PRO A 484 19.90 34.96 9.22
C PRO A 484 18.98 33.84 9.71
N TRP A 485 18.21 34.08 10.78
CA TRP A 485 16.77 33.83 11.12
C TRP A 485 15.99 32.62 10.55
N GLN A 486 16.57 31.85 9.65
CA GLN A 486 15.93 30.82 8.85
C GLN A 486 15.56 29.59 9.68
N ILE A 487 16.14 29.36 10.85
CA ILE A 487 15.81 28.21 11.71
C ILE A 487 14.49 28.43 12.48
N TYR A 488 14.22 29.67 12.92
CA TYR A 488 12.91 30.03 13.48
C TYR A 488 11.84 29.95 12.40
N GLU A 489 12.10 30.54 11.22
CA GLU A 489 11.23 30.36 10.05
C GLU A 489 11.14 28.89 9.62
N LEU A 490 12.16 28.06 9.80
CA LEU A 490 12.14 26.64 9.46
C LEU A 490 11.23 25.85 10.38
N VAL A 491 11.37 26.02 11.70
CA VAL A 491 10.48 25.36 12.66
C VAL A 491 9.07 25.90 12.47
N GLU A 492 8.89 27.22 12.34
CA GLU A 492 7.60 27.83 12.03
C GLU A 492 7.06 27.41 10.65
N THR A 493 7.88 27.13 9.64
CA THR A 493 7.44 26.66 8.31
C THR A 493 7.19 25.17 8.31
N ILE A 494 7.92 24.34 9.05
CA ILE A 494 7.59 22.93 9.33
C ILE A 494 6.26 22.85 10.10
N VAL A 495 6.01 23.80 11.01
CA VAL A 495 4.76 24.00 11.75
C VAL A 495 3.63 24.52 10.84
N ARG A 496 3.88 25.52 9.98
CA ARG A 496 2.93 26.07 8.99
C ARG A 496 2.66 25.08 7.85
N LEU A 497 3.58 24.16 7.58
CA LEU A 497 3.38 22.95 6.80
C LEU A 497 2.57 21.87 7.55
N GLU A 498 1.78 22.27 8.55
CA GLU A 498 0.48 21.66 8.92
C GLU A 498 -0.42 21.32 7.68
N LEU A 499 -0.04 21.72 6.45
CA LEU A 499 -0.56 21.35 5.12
C LEU A 499 -0.60 19.85 4.75
N LEU A 500 -0.62 18.92 5.72
CA LEU A 500 -1.14 17.54 5.55
C LEU A 500 -1.85 17.01 6.81
N ALA A 501 -2.34 17.89 7.69
CA ALA A 501 -3.28 17.54 8.76
C ALA A 501 -4.58 18.37 8.62
N PRO A 502 -5.76 17.73 8.78
CA PRO A 502 -7.04 18.32 8.44
C PRO A 502 -7.55 19.28 9.53
N ARG A 503 -7.37 20.58 9.35
CA ARG A 503 -8.27 21.58 9.98
C ARG A 503 -9.41 21.92 9.01
N LEU A 504 -10.31 20.97 8.82
CA LEU A 504 -11.66 21.21 8.27
C LEU A 504 -12.66 20.60 9.23
N GLY A 505 -12.86 21.24 10.39
CA GLY A 505 -13.74 20.72 11.43
C GLY A 505 -14.31 21.74 12.42
N GLU A 506 -13.73 22.93 12.56
CA GLU A 506 -14.22 23.90 13.58
C GLU A 506 -14.64 25.27 13.03
N GLU A 507 -14.55 25.53 11.72
CA GLU A 507 -14.98 26.82 11.13
C GLU A 507 -16.08 26.65 10.05
N TRP A 508 -17.09 25.81 10.31
CA TRP A 508 -18.37 25.83 9.57
C TRP A 508 -19.57 25.91 10.51
N SER A 509 -19.44 26.69 11.59
CA SER A 509 -20.57 27.13 12.41
C SER A 509 -20.64 28.66 12.48
N THR A 510 -20.71 29.30 11.31
CA THR A 510 -21.36 30.61 11.10
C THR A 510 -21.80 30.74 9.67
#